data_AF-A0A498J205-F1
#
_entry.id   AF-A0A498J205-F1
#
_cell.length_a   1.000
_cell.length_b   1.000
_cell.length_c   1.000
_cell.angle_alpha   90.00
_cell.angle_beta   90.00
_cell.angle_gamma   90.00
#
_symmetry.space_group_name_H-M   'P 1'
#
loop_
_entity.id
_entity.type
_entity.pdbx_description
1 polymer ?
#
loop_
_entity_poly.entity_id
_entity_poly.type
_entity_poly.pdbx_seq_one_letter_code
_entity_poly.pdbx_strand_id
1 'polypeptide(L)'
;MHGGHGGTQTAEIKLLHPDEYIVSVTGHYCTMVDAGIYSPIIRSLKFQSNRRTFGPFGRDQGTPFTYTLDGGKIVGLKGRDGLYIDAIGFHVSPAPARLSDRVQKSFRRLGCSVTCGAQINCND
;
A
#
# COMPACT_ATOMS: atom_id res chain seq x y z
N MET A 1 -20.44 -5.40 5.68
CA MET A 1 -20.04 -4.56 4.53
C MET A 1 -20.00 -3.13 5.04
N HIS A 2 -18.96 -2.35 4.73
CA HIS A 2 -18.85 -0.92 5.10
C HIS A 2 -19.00 -0.10 3.81
N GLY A 3 -19.81 0.96 3.82
CA GLY A 3 -20.18 1.76 2.65
C GLY A 3 -21.71 1.96 2.53
N GLY A 4 -22.11 3.05 1.89
CA GLY A 4 -23.51 3.35 1.57
C GLY A 4 -23.91 2.97 0.14
N HIS A 5 -25.10 3.39 -0.27
CA HIS A 5 -25.67 3.14 -1.61
C HIS A 5 -25.11 4.07 -2.70
N GLY A 6 -24.04 4.83 -2.42
CA GLY A 6 -23.47 5.81 -3.37
C GLY A 6 -22.72 5.19 -4.54
N GLY A 7 -22.37 3.90 -4.47
CA GLY A 7 -21.69 3.16 -5.54
C GLY A 7 -22.62 2.19 -6.27
N THR A 8 -22.37 1.97 -7.56
CA THR A 8 -23.18 1.08 -8.41
C THR A 8 -22.44 -0.16 -8.91
N GLN A 9 -21.14 -0.29 -8.59
CA GLN A 9 -20.29 -1.35 -9.11
C GLN A 9 -19.61 -2.11 -7.97
N THR A 10 -19.66 -3.44 -8.07
CA THR A 10 -18.98 -4.36 -7.15
C THR A 10 -17.85 -5.06 -7.88
N ALA A 11 -16.69 -5.15 -7.25
CA ALA A 11 -15.55 -5.92 -7.72
C ALA A 11 -15.06 -6.86 -6.61
N GLU A 12 -14.59 -8.04 -7.00
CA GLU A 12 -14.05 -9.04 -6.07
C GLU A 12 -12.56 -9.25 -6.32
N ILE A 13 -11.76 -9.24 -5.26
CA ILE A 13 -10.33 -9.57 -5.31
C ILE A 13 -10.13 -10.93 -4.64
N LYS A 14 -9.82 -11.96 -5.43
CA LYS A 14 -9.44 -13.28 -4.94
C LYS A 14 -7.93 -13.43 -4.90
N LEU A 15 -7.38 -13.55 -3.70
CA LEU A 15 -5.96 -13.81 -3.48
C LEU A 15 -5.69 -15.32 -3.41
N LEU A 16 -4.58 -15.75 -3.98
CA LEU A 16 -4.05 -17.11 -3.81
C LEU A 16 -3.43 -17.27 -2.41
N HIS A 17 -4.26 -17.31 -1.37
CA HIS A 17 -3.79 -17.50 0.01
C HIS A 17 -3.16 -18.90 0.18
N PRO A 18 -2.03 -19.05 0.92
CA PRO A 18 -1.31 -18.01 1.68
C PRO A 18 -0.20 -17.27 0.89
N ASP A 19 0.06 -17.66 -0.35
CA ASP A 19 1.22 -17.20 -1.13
C ASP A 19 1.05 -15.81 -1.76
N GLU A 20 -0.19 -15.36 -1.91
CA GLU A 20 -0.54 -14.03 -2.39
C GLU A 20 -1.15 -13.18 -1.27
N TYR A 21 -0.55 -12.02 -1.02
CA TYR A 21 -0.96 -11.07 0.01
C TYR A 21 -0.73 -9.64 -0.45
N ILE A 22 -1.55 -8.71 0.06
CA ILE A 22 -1.45 -7.29 -0.29
C ILE A 22 -0.25 -6.66 0.41
N VAL A 23 0.55 -5.91 -0.35
CA VAL A 23 1.76 -5.21 0.11
C VAL A 23 1.69 -3.69 -0.06
N SER A 24 0.79 -3.21 -0.93
CA SER A 24 0.60 -1.78 -1.15
C SER A 24 -0.83 -1.46 -1.55
N VAL A 25 -1.28 -0.26 -1.18
CA VAL A 25 -2.53 0.34 -1.61
C VAL A 25 -2.24 1.75 -2.09
N THR A 26 -2.72 2.04 -3.29
CA THR A 26 -2.72 3.40 -3.86
C THR A 26 -4.16 3.82 -4.09
N GLY A 27 -4.41 5.12 -4.16
CA GLY A 27 -5.75 5.60 -4.40
C GLY A 27 -5.81 7.11 -4.54
N HIS A 28 -7.03 7.60 -4.64
CA HIS A 28 -7.31 9.03 -4.67
C HIS A 28 -8.40 9.37 -3.66
N TYR A 29 -8.33 10.56 -3.09
CA TYR A 29 -9.38 11.11 -2.24
C TYR A 29 -9.70 12.55 -2.65
N CYS A 30 -10.91 12.99 -2.33
CA CYS A 30 -11.29 14.39 -2.47
C CYS A 30 -12.32 14.77 -1.41
N THR A 31 -12.61 16.07 -1.29
CA THR A 31 -13.74 16.55 -0.52
C THR A 31 -14.94 16.65 -1.45
N MET A 32 -16.02 15.93 -1.15
CA MET A 32 -17.32 16.13 -1.79
C MET A 32 -18.13 17.16 -1.02
N VAL A 33 -18.94 17.93 -1.76
CA VAL A 33 -19.89 18.89 -1.22
C VAL A 33 -21.29 18.41 -1.58
N ASP A 34 -22.09 18.10 -0.57
CA ASP A 34 -23.49 17.73 -0.73
C ASP A 34 -24.33 18.47 0.33
N ALA A 35 -25.38 19.17 -0.10
CA ALA A 35 -26.21 20.03 0.75
C ALA A 35 -25.42 20.99 1.68
N GLY A 36 -24.25 21.48 1.24
CA GLY A 36 -23.38 22.36 2.03
C GLY A 36 -22.50 21.65 3.07
N ILE A 37 -22.55 20.32 3.14
CA ILE A 37 -21.70 19.49 3.98
C ILE A 37 -20.46 19.08 3.19
N TYR A 38 -19.29 19.34 3.76
CA TYR A 38 -17.98 19.01 3.19
C TYR A 38 -17.46 17.71 3.83
N SER A 39 -17.44 16.63 3.05
CA SER A 39 -17.01 15.32 3.54
C SER A 39 -15.85 14.78 2.71
N PRO A 40 -14.72 14.39 3.33
CA PRO A 40 -13.66 13.70 2.63
C PRO A 40 -14.14 12.31 2.22
N ILE A 41 -13.90 11.92 0.98
CA ILE A 41 -14.23 10.60 0.47
C ILE A 41 -13.06 9.98 -0.30
N ILE A 42 -12.94 8.66 -0.20
CA ILE A 42 -12.07 7.87 -1.05
C ILE A 42 -12.74 7.71 -2.42
N ARG A 43 -12.05 8.17 -3.46
CA ARG A 43 -12.51 8.17 -4.85
C ARG A 43 -12.08 6.96 -5.64
N SER A 44 -10.89 6.45 -5.33
CA SER A 44 -10.41 5.20 -5.90
C SER A 44 -9.47 4.45 -4.99
N LEU A 45 -9.42 3.13 -5.19
CA LEU A 45 -8.48 2.23 -4.56
C LEU A 45 -7.88 1.29 -5.59
N LYS A 46 -6.57 1.08 -5.50
CA LYS A 46 -5.80 0.12 -6.27
C LYS A 46 -4.93 -0.65 -5.31
N PHE A 47 -5.10 -1.97 -5.30
CA PHE A 47 -4.41 -2.87 -4.39
C PHE A 47 -3.30 -3.57 -5.15
N GLN A 48 -2.10 -3.59 -4.60
CA GLN A 48 -0.98 -4.33 -5.13
C GLN A 48 -0.63 -5.48 -4.18
N SER A 49 -0.69 -6.70 -4.70
CA SER A 49 -0.16 -7.88 -4.03
C SER A 49 1.32 -8.06 -4.34
N ASN A 50 1.95 -9.00 -3.64
CA ASN A 50 3.29 -9.47 -3.97
C ASN A 50 3.41 -10.19 -5.33
N ARG A 51 2.31 -10.33 -6.09
CA ARG A 51 2.26 -11.01 -7.39
C ARG A 51 1.69 -10.16 -8.51
N ARG A 52 0.64 -9.37 -8.24
CA ARG A 52 -0.12 -8.62 -9.26
C ARG A 52 -0.84 -7.42 -8.65
N THR A 53 -1.41 -6.60 -9.52
CA THR A 53 -2.15 -5.39 -9.14
C THR A 53 -3.63 -5.54 -9.49
N PHE A 54 -4.50 -4.98 -8.66
CA PHE A 54 -5.96 -4.98 -8.79
C PHE A 54 -6.48 -3.55 -8.79
N GLY A 55 -7.37 -3.24 -9.74
CA GLY A 55 -7.96 -1.90 -9.89
C GLY A 55 -7.25 -1.04 -10.96
N PRO A 56 -7.47 0.29 -10.95
CA PRO A 56 -8.18 1.03 -9.91
C PRO A 56 -9.68 0.71 -9.87
N PHE A 57 -10.26 0.71 -8.67
CA PHE A 57 -11.70 0.65 -8.45
C PHE A 57 -12.18 2.04 -8.07
N GLY A 58 -13.14 2.59 -8.81
CA GLY A 58 -13.58 3.99 -8.67
C GLY A 58 -12.97 4.91 -9.74
N ARG A 59 -12.80 6.19 -9.43
CA ARG A 59 -12.22 7.20 -10.35
C ARG A 59 -10.94 7.78 -9.76
N ASP A 60 -9.86 7.70 -10.52
CA ASP A 60 -8.57 8.34 -10.21
C ASP A 60 -8.68 9.87 -10.39
N GLN A 61 -9.36 10.52 -9.46
CA GLN A 61 -9.61 11.97 -9.43
C GLN A 61 -9.44 12.50 -8.01
N GLY A 62 -8.84 13.68 -7.89
CA GLY A 62 -8.52 14.30 -6.61
C GLY A 62 -7.06 14.12 -6.24
N THR A 63 -6.78 14.04 -4.94
CA THR A 63 -5.42 13.96 -4.42
C THR A 63 -4.98 12.49 -4.33
N PRO A 64 -3.86 12.09 -4.95
CA PRO A 64 -3.37 10.73 -4.87
C PRO A 64 -2.78 10.44 -3.48
N PHE A 65 -2.84 9.18 -3.07
CA PHE A 65 -2.14 8.66 -1.91
C PHE A 65 -1.53 7.28 -2.20
N THR A 66 -0.48 6.97 -1.45
CA THR A 66 0.23 5.69 -1.53
C THR A 66 0.54 5.20 -0.11
N TYR A 67 0.24 3.93 0.15
CA TYR A 67 0.61 3.22 1.35
C TYR A 67 1.31 1.91 0.95
N THR A 68 2.61 1.81 1.22
CA THR A 68 3.44 0.67 0.84
C THR A 68 4.15 0.11 2.06
N LEU A 69 4.18 -1.21 2.19
CA LEU A 69 4.88 -1.92 3.25
C LEU A 69 6.27 -2.36 2.81
N ASP A 70 7.25 -2.17 3.68
CA ASP A 70 8.57 -2.77 3.55
C ASP A 70 8.64 -4.02 4.45
N GLY A 71 8.60 -5.21 3.83
CA GLY A 71 8.67 -6.50 4.54
C GLY A 71 7.38 -6.94 5.28
N GLY A 72 6.24 -6.31 5.00
CA GLY A 72 4.95 -6.62 5.64
C GLY A 72 3.86 -7.08 4.67
N LYS A 73 2.72 -7.49 5.24
CA LYS A 73 1.47 -7.75 4.52
C LYS A 73 0.27 -7.11 5.23
N ILE A 74 -0.72 -6.69 4.46
CA ILE A 74 -2.02 -6.25 4.98
C ILE A 74 -2.86 -7.50 5.31
N VAL A 75 -3.40 -7.56 6.53
CA VAL A 75 -4.21 -8.69 7.05
C VAL A 75 -5.62 -8.29 7.42
N GLY A 76 -5.93 -6.99 7.42
CA GLY A 76 -7.26 -6.49 7.71
C GLY A 76 -7.43 -5.05 7.25
N LEU A 77 -8.68 -4.67 7.06
CA LEU A 77 -9.08 -3.31 6.72
C LEU A 77 -9.94 -2.77 7.85
N LYS A 78 -9.76 -1.49 8.17
CA LYS A 78 -10.67 -0.72 9.02
C LYS A 78 -11.07 0.55 8.27
N GLY A 79 -12.22 1.12 8.57
CA GLY A 79 -12.66 2.32 7.89
C GLY A 79 -13.77 3.05 8.62
N ARG A 80 -14.18 4.16 8.02
CA ARG A 80 -15.40 4.90 8.34
C ARG A 80 -16.14 5.16 7.04
N ASP A 81 -17.45 5.02 7.08
CA ASP A 81 -18.32 5.15 5.93
C ASP A 81 -19.58 5.96 6.23
N GLY A 82 -20.09 6.58 5.18
CA GLY A 82 -21.41 7.20 5.07
C GLY A 82 -22.04 6.76 3.75
N LEU A 83 -22.44 7.71 2.91
CA LEU A 83 -22.89 7.39 1.54
C LEU A 83 -21.76 6.77 0.68
N TYR A 84 -20.52 7.17 0.97
CA TYR A 84 -19.27 6.69 0.39
C TYR A 84 -18.31 6.21 1.51
N ILE A 85 -17.11 5.76 1.13
CA ILE A 85 -16.04 5.47 2.10
C ILE A 85 -15.34 6.79 2.44
N ASP A 86 -15.39 7.21 3.69
CA ASP A 86 -14.80 8.47 4.13
C ASP A 86 -13.32 8.32 4.50
N ALA A 87 -12.97 7.17 5.07
CA ALA A 87 -11.60 6.85 5.49
C ALA A 87 -11.35 5.34 5.44
N ILE A 88 -10.10 4.98 5.12
CA ILE A 88 -9.61 3.60 5.12
C ILE A 88 -8.28 3.51 5.86
N GLY A 89 -8.11 2.43 6.62
CA GLY A 89 -6.89 2.08 7.33
C GLY A 89 -6.60 0.59 7.22
N PHE A 90 -5.36 0.22 7.50
CA PHE A 90 -4.84 -1.12 7.27
C PHE A 90 -4.28 -1.73 8.57
N HIS A 91 -4.64 -2.98 8.84
CA HIS A 91 -3.97 -3.82 9.82
C HIS A 91 -2.88 -4.61 9.11
N VAL A 92 -1.68 -4.62 9.69
CA VAL A 92 -0.48 -5.16 9.05
C VAL A 92 0.20 -6.19 9.93
N SER A 93 0.89 -7.14 9.30
CA SER A 93 1.72 -8.15 9.97
C SER A 93 2.99 -8.38 9.16
N PRO A 94 4.05 -8.96 9.76
CA PRO A 94 5.22 -9.39 9.00
C PRO A 94 4.83 -10.33 7.85
N ALA A 95 5.44 -10.12 6.68
CA ALA A 95 5.30 -11.07 5.59
C ALA A 95 6.05 -12.37 5.94
N PRO A 96 5.63 -13.53 5.39
CA PRO A 96 6.41 -14.76 5.50
C PRO A 96 7.85 -14.51 5.02
N ALA A 97 8.84 -14.90 5.83
CA ALA A 97 10.24 -14.73 5.48
C ALA A 97 10.52 -15.43 4.15
N ARG A 98 10.97 -14.68 3.13
CA ARG A 98 11.43 -15.31 1.90
C ARG A 98 12.81 -15.89 2.14
N LEU A 99 13.09 -17.02 1.50
CA LEU A 99 14.43 -17.61 1.53
C LEU A 99 15.47 -16.59 1.03
N SER A 100 15.11 -15.76 0.04
CA SER A 100 15.93 -14.65 -0.45
C SER A 100 16.31 -13.66 0.66
N ASP A 101 15.38 -13.34 1.55
CA ASP A 101 15.62 -12.37 2.62
C ASP A 101 16.62 -12.95 3.64
N ARG A 102 16.55 -14.25 3.91
CA ARG A 102 17.52 -14.97 4.76
C ARG A 102 18.90 -15.00 4.12
N VAL A 103 18.97 -15.24 2.82
CA VAL A 103 20.22 -15.25 2.06
C VAL A 103 20.85 -13.85 2.06
N GLN A 104 20.10 -12.78 1.78
CA GLN A 104 20.62 -11.42 1.84
C GLN A 104 21.06 -11.01 3.24
N LYS A 105 20.35 -11.48 4.28
CA LYS A 105 20.73 -11.25 5.69
C LYS A 105 22.00 -12.03 6.07
N SER A 106 22.20 -13.23 5.51
CA SER A 106 23.44 -14.00 5.61
C SER A 106 24.62 -13.25 4.97
N PHE A 107 24.45 -12.74 3.74
CA PHE A 107 25.49 -11.95 3.06
C PHE A 107 25.83 -10.64 3.81
N ARG A 108 24.83 -9.94 4.38
CA ARG A 108 25.09 -8.77 5.22
C ARG A 108 25.81 -9.10 6.54
N ARG A 109 25.61 -10.30 7.10
CA ARG A 109 26.34 -10.77 8.29
C ARG A 109 27.77 -11.21 7.97
N LEU A 110 28.01 -11.69 6.76
CA LEU A 110 29.34 -12.08 6.28
C LEU A 110 30.16 -10.89 5.78
N GLY A 111 29.54 -9.73 5.55
CA GLY A 111 30.20 -8.49 5.13
C GLY A 111 30.64 -7.61 6.30
N CYS A 112 31.70 -8.00 7.01
CA CYS A 112 32.49 -7.08 7.81
C CYS A 112 33.95 -7.11 7.34
N SER A 113 34.47 -5.92 7.02
CA SER A 113 35.86 -5.53 6.70
C SER A 113 36.42 -5.80 5.30
N VAL A 114 36.46 -4.76 4.45
CA VAL A 114 37.73 -4.23 3.91
C VAL A 114 37.68 -2.70 3.97
N THR A 115 38.48 -2.12 4.86
CA THR A 115 38.97 -0.74 4.78
C THR A 115 40.16 -0.69 3.82
N CYS A 116 40.26 0.32 2.94
CA CYS A 116 41.52 1.01 2.65
C CYS A 116 41.24 2.28 1.83
N GLY A 117 41.78 3.41 2.29
CA GLY A 117 41.57 4.72 1.69
C GLY A 117 42.61 5.11 0.65
N ALA A 118 42.32 6.23 -0.01
CA ALA A 118 43.31 7.14 -0.57
C ALA A 118 42.67 8.52 -0.72
N GLN A 119 43.07 9.48 0.11
CA GLN A 119 43.00 10.91 -0.23
C GLN A 119 44.12 11.20 -1.21
N ILE A 120 43.82 11.70 -2.41
CA ILE A 120 44.68 12.65 -3.11
C ILE A 120 43.77 13.70 -3.78
N ASN A 121 44.24 14.94 -3.68
CA ASN A 121 43.57 16.23 -3.74
C ASN A 121 43.82 16.95 -5.09
N CYS A 122 43.21 18.15 -5.24
CA CYS A 122 43.53 19.28 -6.15
C CYS A 122 42.99 19.18 -7.59
N ASN A 123 42.58 20.23 -8.32
CA ASN A 123 42.25 21.68 -8.20
C ASN A 123 41.58 22.01 -9.57
N ASP A 124 40.76 23.04 -9.81
CA ASP A 124 40.91 24.49 -9.59
C ASP A 124 39.59 25.17 -9.16
#